data_AF-A0A2W6C655-F1
#
_entry.id   AF-A0A2W6C655-F1
#
_cell.length_a   1.000
_cell.length_b   1.000
_cell.length_c   1.000
_cell.angle_alpha   90.00
_cell.angle_beta   90.00
_cell.angle_gamma   90.00
#
_symmetry.space_group_name_H-M   'P 1'
#
loop_
_entity.id
_entity.type
_entity.pdbx_description
1 polymer ?
#
loop_
_entity_poly.entity_id
_entity_poly.type
_entity_poly.pdbx_seq_one_letter_code
_entity_poly.pdbx_strand_id
1 'polypeptide(L)' 'MLIDCDTCSVRGKACRDCVVTVILTNPPCPVDLDEAEQDALGSLAGAGLVPPLRLVPDSTYVKSAAV' A
#
# COMPACT_ATOMS: atom_id res chain seq x y z
N MET A 1 -15.80 -5.66 -15.84
CA MET A 1 -15.00 -6.89 -15.61
C MET A 1 -15.49 -7.53 -14.33
N LEU A 2 -15.76 -8.84 -14.32
CA LEU A 2 -16.21 -9.58 -13.13
C LEU A 2 -15.08 -10.50 -12.67
N ILE A 3 -14.76 -10.46 -11.37
CA ILE A 3 -13.77 -11.35 -10.75
C ILE A 3 -14.54 -12.33 -9.88
N ASP A 4 -14.45 -13.62 -10.18
CA ASP A 4 -15.03 -14.69 -9.38
C ASP A 4 -13.95 -15.35 -8.51
N CYS A 5 -13.97 -15.01 -7.22
CA CYS A 5 -13.04 -15.54 -6.25
C CYS A 5 -13.32 -17.02 -5.90
N ASP A 6 -14.52 -17.54 -6.14
CA ASP A 6 -14.88 -18.93 -5.80
C ASP A 6 -14.31 -19.93 -6.81
N THR A 7 -14.10 -19.50 -8.07
CA THR A 7 -13.45 -20.32 -9.11
C THR A 7 -11.96 -20.02 -9.31
N CYS A 8 -11.35 -19.18 -8.47
CA CYS A 8 -9.95 -18.79 -8.61
C CYS A 8 -8.99 -19.95 -8.31
N SER A 9 -8.12 -20.30 -9.27
CA SER A 9 -7.20 -21.44 -9.17
C SER A 9 -6.16 -21.33 -8.04
N VAL A 10 -5.89 -20.11 -7.57
CA VAL A 10 -4.94 -19.80 -6.50
C VAL A 10 -5.62 -19.27 -5.23
N ARG A 11 -6.96 -19.43 -5.12
CA ARG A 11 -7.72 -19.00 -3.94
C ARG A 11 -7.10 -19.54 -2.66
N GLY A 12 -7.02 -18.69 -1.64
CA GLY A 12 -6.36 -18.96 -0.37
C GLY A 12 -4.84 -18.78 -0.43
N LYS A 13 -4.17 -19.35 -1.44
CA LYS A 13 -2.69 -19.35 -1.54
C LYS A 13 -2.12 -17.96 -1.85
N ALA A 14 -2.73 -17.24 -2.79
CA ALA A 14 -2.25 -15.94 -3.26
C ALA A 14 -3.17 -14.76 -2.87
N CYS A 15 -4.19 -15.01 -2.03
CA CYS A 15 -5.17 -13.97 -1.70
C CYS A 15 -4.56 -12.76 -1.00
N ARG A 16 -3.51 -12.94 -0.19
CA ARG A 16 -2.88 -11.85 0.56
C ARG A 16 -2.29 -10.77 -0.35
N ASP A 17 -1.75 -11.17 -1.51
CA ASP A 17 -1.09 -10.27 -2.46
C ASP A 17 -1.95 -10.06 -3.74
N CYS A 18 -3.24 -10.39 -3.67
CA CYS A 18 -4.18 -10.21 -4.78
C CYS A 18 -4.66 -8.76 -4.88
N VAL A 19 -4.84 -8.26 -6.11
CA VAL A 19 -5.41 -6.92 -6.36
C VAL A 19 -6.79 -6.71 -5.71
N VAL A 20 -7.60 -7.76 -5.59
CA VAL A 20 -8.92 -7.68 -4.93
C VAL A 20 -8.77 -7.31 -3.45
N THR A 21 -7.76 -7.86 -2.77
CA THR A 21 -7.47 -7.55 -1.36
C THR A 21 -7.08 -6.09 -1.21
N VAL A 22 -6.26 -5.56 -2.13
CA VAL A 22 -5.86 -4.14 -2.14
C VAL A 22 -7.08 -3.22 -2.33
N ILE A 23 -8.05 -3.61 -3.16
CA ILE A 23 -9.24 -2.80 -3.43
C ILE A 23 -10.23 -2.83 -2.25
N LEU A 24 -10.42 -3.99 -1.64
CA LEU A 24 -11.47 -4.19 -0.63
C LEU A 24 -11.01 -3.94 0.81
N THR A 25 -9.70 -3.86 1.05
CA THR A 25 -9.15 -3.76 2.41
C THR A 25 -8.41 -2.44 2.55
N ASN A 26 -8.71 -1.70 3.61
CA ASN A 26 -7.83 -0.64 4.08
C ASN A 26 -6.62 -1.28 4.79
N PRO A 27 -5.41 -0.73 4.71
CA PRO A 27 -4.30 -1.18 5.53
C PRO A 27 -4.73 -1.24 7.02
N PRO A 28 -4.51 -2.36 7.72
CA PRO A 28 -4.91 -2.50 9.12
C PRO A 28 -4.05 -1.64 10.06
N CYS A 29 -2.90 -1.15 9.58
CA CYS A 29 -1.96 -0.34 10.34
C CYS A 29 -1.70 1.00 9.61
N PRO A 30 -1.30 2.05 10.33
CA PRO A 30 -0.77 3.27 9.74
C PRO A 30 0.38 2.94 8.80
N VAL A 31 0.43 3.62 7.66
CA VAL A 31 1.59 3.55 6.75
C VAL A 31 2.68 4.42 7.36
N ASP A 32 3.75 3.78 7.83
CA ASP A 32 4.90 4.44 8.43
C ASP A 32 6.03 4.55 7.39
N LEU A 33 6.17 5.73 6.78
CA LEU A 33 7.20 6.03 5.78
C LEU A 33 8.17 7.07 6.34
N ASP A 34 9.46 6.75 6.34
CA ASP A 34 10.49 7.77 6.57
C ASP A 34 10.68 8.70 5.35
N GLU A 35 11.54 9.71 5.50
CA GLU A 35 11.80 10.71 4.46
C GLU A 35 12.35 10.07 3.17
N ALA A 36 13.28 9.12 3.29
CA ALA A 36 13.88 8.47 2.13
C ALA A 36 12.86 7.59 1.38
N GLU A 37 11.98 6.92 2.10
CA GLU A 37 10.88 6.14 1.53
C GLU A 37 9.85 7.05 0.83
N GLN A 38 9.52 8.20 1.42
CA GLN A 38 8.63 9.19 0.80
C GLN A 38 9.25 9.75 -0.49
N ASP A 39 10.55 10.06 -0.49
CA ASP A 39 11.28 10.54 -1.67
C ASP A 39 11.35 9.48 -2.79
N ALA A 40 11.56 8.22 -2.42
CA ALA A 40 11.56 7.11 -3.38
C ALA A 40 10.18 6.97 -4.04
N LEU A 41 9.10 6.99 -3.26
CA LEU A 41 7.73 6.95 -3.78
C LEU A 41 7.40 8.18 -4.63
N GLY A 42 7.89 9.36 -4.24
CA GLY A 42 7.80 10.59 -5.03
C GLY A 42 8.48 10.45 -6.40
N SER A 43 9.66 9.83 -6.45
CA SER A 43 10.39 9.56 -7.69
C SER A 43 9.64 8.61 -8.62
N LEU A 44 9.07 7.54 -8.06
CA LEU A 44 8.23 6.60 -8.82
C LEU A 44 6.95 7.28 -9.34
N ALA A 45 6.34 8.16 -8.55
CA ALA A 45 5.17 8.92 -8.97
C ALA A 45 5.51 9.93 -10.07
N GLY A 46 6.64 10.63 -9.98
CA GLY A 46 7.13 11.53 -11.02
C GLY A 46 7.42 10.82 -12.34
N ALA A 47 7.82 9.55 -12.28
CA ALA A 47 7.98 8.68 -13.46
C ALA A 47 6.65 8.07 -13.97
N GLY A 48 5.53 8.30 -13.29
CA GLY A 48 4.21 7.75 -13.65
C GLY A 48 4.03 6.25 -13.35
N LEU A 49 4.90 5.66 -12.53
CA LEU A 49 4.84 4.24 -12.17
C LEU A 49 3.83 3.96 -11.04
N VAL A 50 3.57 4.96 -10.20
CA VAL A 50 2.60 4.88 -9.10
C VAL A 50 1.80 6.19 -9.00
N PRO A 51 0.60 6.17 -8.39
CA PRO A 51 -0.11 7.40 -8.07
C PRO A 51 0.68 8.27 -7.08
N PRO A 52 0.54 9.61 -7.12
CA PRO A 52 1.12 10.49 -6.13
C PRO A 52 0.70 10.13 -4.70
N LEU A 53 1.62 10.30 -3.75
CA LEU A 53 1.35 10.16 -2.33
C LEU A 53 0.19 11.10 -1.92
N ARG A 54 -0.87 10.52 -1.40
CA ARG A 54 -2.08 11.21 -0.91
C ARG A 54 -2.31 10.97 0.59
N LEU A 55 -1.26 10.55 1.28
CA LEU A 55 -1.29 10.38 2.74
C LEU A 55 -1.31 11.76 3.39
N VAL A 56 -2.13 11.90 4.43
CA VAL A 56 -2.15 13.10 5.27
C VAL A 56 -1.27 12.81 6.48
N PRO A 57 -0.26 13.64 6.79
CA PRO A 57 0.59 13.44 7.97
C PRO A 57 -0.26 13.37 9.24
N ASP A 58 -0.04 12.32 10.04
CA ASP A 58 -0.57 12.27 11.38
C ASP A 58 0.39 12.98 12.33
N SER A 59 0.04 14.17 12.79
CA SER A 59 0.88 14.96 13.70
C SER A 59 1.07 14.32 15.08
N THR A 60 0.33 13.25 15.37
CA THR A 60 0.41 12.53 16.65
C THR A 60 1.37 11.32 16.59
N TYR A 61 1.79 10.91 15.39
CA TYR A 61 2.71 9.80 15.21
C TYR A 61 4.17 10.29 15.18
N VAL A 62 4.92 10.01 16.24
CA VAL A 62 6.38 10.20 16.28
C VAL A 62 7.02 8.84 16.03
N LYS A 63 7.58 8.65 14.82
CA LYS A 63 8.38 7.45 14.51
C LYS A 63 9.55 7.43 15.48
N SER A 64 9.57 6.45 16.39
CA SER A 64 10.73 6.25 17.26
C SER A 64 11.89 5.83 16.37
N ALA A 65 12.92 6.67 16.28
CA ALA A 65 14.15 6.33 15.58
C ALA A 65 14.74 5.09 16.23
N ALA A 66 14.54 3.93 15.61
CA ALA A 66 15.26 2.72 15.98
C ALA A 66 16.73 2.97 15.62
N VAL A 67 17.57 2.90 16.66
CA VAL A 67 19.04 2.95 16.64
C VAL A 67 19.62 1.94 15.67
#